data_AF-A0A2R6IDU6-F1
#
_entry.id   AF-A0A2R6IDU6-F1
#
_cell.length_a   1.000
_cell.length_b   1.000
_cell.length_c   1.000
_cell.angle_alpha   90.00
_cell.angle_beta   90.00
_cell.angle_gamma   90.00
#
_symmetry.space_group_name_H-M   'P 1'
#
loop_
_entity.id
_entity.type
_entity.pdbx_description
1 polymer ?
#
loop_
_entity_poly.entity_id
_entity_poly.type
_entity_poly.pdbx_seq_one_letter_code
_entity_poly.pdbx_strand_id
1 'polypeptide(L)'
;MASELPAFLDAAVLGGLLLASAVTLLAGYRVINGPTVPDRVVGLDTIGTNVVAIAALFAIQTGRGLFVTVSLVLAIIGFISTIAVARFVREGDIIE
;
A
#
# COMPACT_ATOMS: atom_id res chain seq x y z
N MET A 1 12.39 -14.09 -25.89
CA MET A 1 12.15 -12.79 -26.56
C MET A 1 11.83 -11.78 -25.47
N ALA A 2 12.83 -11.45 -24.65
CA ALA A 2 12.65 -10.86 -23.33
C ALA A 2 13.78 -9.86 -23.04
N SER A 3 13.94 -8.84 -23.89
CA SER A 3 15.08 -7.93 -23.74
C SER A 3 14.88 -6.50 -24.27
N GLU A 4 13.66 -5.99 -24.37
CA GLU A 4 13.43 -4.56 -24.58
C GLU A 4 12.08 -4.16 -23.96
N LEU A 5 11.92 -4.29 -22.63
CA LEU A 5 11.10 -3.28 -21.98
C LEU A 5 11.85 -1.97 -22.18
N PRO A 6 11.21 -0.87 -22.62
CA PRO A 6 11.92 0.38 -22.81
C PRO A 6 12.66 0.71 -21.52
N ALA A 7 13.94 1.10 -21.57
CA ALA A 7 14.73 1.44 -20.38
C ALA A 7 13.99 2.40 -19.42
N PHE A 8 13.07 3.18 -19.99
CA PHE A 8 12.09 3.99 -19.27
C PHE A 8 11.20 3.21 -18.28
N LEU A 9 10.62 2.06 -18.65
CA LEU A 9 9.75 1.29 -17.77
C LEU A 9 10.52 0.72 -16.57
N ASP A 10 11.71 0.17 -16.79
CA ASP A 10 12.54 -0.34 -15.70
C ASP A 10 12.96 0.78 -14.74
N ALA A 11 13.35 1.95 -15.28
CA ALA A 11 13.63 3.13 -14.47
C ALA A 11 12.39 3.62 -13.70
N ALA A 12 11.21 3.60 -14.33
CA ALA A 12 9.95 4.00 -13.69
C ALA A 12 9.55 3.03 -12.57
N VAL A 13 9.69 1.72 -12.77
CA VAL A 13 9.38 0.70 -11.76
C VAL A 13 10.34 0.79 -10.59
N LEU A 14 11.65 0.91 -10.85
CA LEU A 14 12.66 1.05 -9.81
C LEU A 14 12.49 2.37 -9.04
N GLY A 15 12.24 3.48 -9.74
CA GLY A 15 11.91 4.77 -9.14
C GLY A 15 10.65 4.70 -8.29
N GLY A 16 9.60 4.04 -8.78
CA GLY A 16 8.36 3.81 -8.04
C GLY A 16 8.58 2.98 -6.77
N LEU A 17 9.37 1.92 -6.82
CA LEU A 17 9.73 1.09 -5.67
C LEU A 17 10.51 1.86 -4.60
N LEU A 18 11.49 2.67 -5.01
CA LEU A 18 12.26 3.52 -4.11
C LEU A 18 11.39 4.59 -3.44
N LEU A 19 10.55 5.27 -4.22
CA LEU A 19 9.64 6.29 -3.72
C LEU A 19 8.60 5.70 -2.78
N ALA A 20 7.95 4.59 -3.15
CA ALA A 20 6.97 3.93 -2.30
C ALA A 20 7.61 3.42 -0.99
N SER A 21 8.83 2.89 -1.04
CA SER A 21 9.56 2.49 0.16
C SER A 21 9.87 3.68 1.06
N ALA A 22 10.35 4.80 0.51
CA ALA A 22 10.63 6.02 1.25
C ALA A 22 9.36 6.60 1.90
N VAL A 23 8.27 6.68 1.14
CA VAL A 23 6.96 7.14 1.65
C VAL A 23 6.46 6.22 2.76
N THR A 24 6.65 4.90 2.64
CA THR A 24 6.25 3.95 3.69
C THR A 24 7.01 4.17 4.99
N LEU A 25 8.33 4.45 4.92
CA LEU A 25 9.13 4.78 6.09
C LEU A 25 8.69 6.10 6.74
N LEU A 26 8.41 7.13 5.92
CA LEU A 26 7.90 8.42 6.39
C LEU A 26 6.51 8.29 7.03
N ALA A 27 5.64 7.48 6.44
CA ALA A 27 4.32 7.17 7.00
C ALA A 27 4.47 6.40 8.32
N GLY A 28 5.41 5.45 8.42
CA GLY A 28 5.75 4.79 9.68
C GLY A 28 6.19 5.77 10.77
N TYR A 29 7.02 6.75 10.43
CA TYR A 29 7.36 7.83 11.36
C TYR A 29 6.13 8.64 11.80
N ARG A 30 5.21 8.97 10.88
CA ARG A 30 3.96 9.69 11.16
C ARG A 30 3.01 8.87 12.06
N VAL A 31 2.98 7.55 11.94
CA VAL A 31 2.18 6.67 12.80
C VAL A 31 2.69 6.70 14.24
N ILE A 32 4.02 6.70 14.44
CA ILE A 32 4.63 6.68 15.78
C ILE A 32 4.59 8.07 16.43
N ASN A 33 5.01 9.10 15.69
CA ASN A 33 5.21 10.47 16.20
C ASN A 33 4.09 11.44 15.75
N GLY A 34 2.95 10.93 15.30
CA GLY A 34 1.81 11.76 14.89
C GLY A 34 1.23 12.55 16.08
N PRO A 35 1.00 13.86 15.95
CA PRO A 35 0.53 14.73 17.04
C PRO A 35 -0.93 14.49 17.41
N THR A 36 -1.75 14.07 16.46
CA THR A 36 -3.17 13.75 16.68
C THR A 36 -3.46 12.28 16.38
N VAL A 37 -4.52 11.72 16.98
CA VAL A 37 -4.97 10.36 16.66
C VAL A 37 -5.35 10.21 15.18
N PRO A 38 -6.07 11.17 14.56
CA PRO A 38 -6.32 11.14 13.11
C PRO A 38 -5.06 11.08 12.24
N ASP A 39 -3.99 11.81 12.58
CA ASP A 39 -2.73 11.77 11.83
C ASP A 39 -2.13 10.36 11.80
N ARG A 40 -2.24 9.62 12.90
CA ARG A 40 -1.72 8.25 13.01
C ARG A 40 -2.57 7.27 12.20
N VAL A 41 -3.89 7.44 12.20
CA VAL A 41 -4.81 6.62 11.41
C VAL A 41 -4.57 6.81 9.91
N VAL A 42 -4.41 8.06 9.45
CA VAL A 42 -4.09 8.36 8.05
C VAL A 42 -2.71 7.81 7.68
N GLY A 43 -1.72 7.91 8.58
CA GLY A 43 -0.41 7.30 8.38
C GLY A 43 -0.49 5.78 8.19
N LEU A 44 -1.33 5.10 8.97
CA LEU A 44 -1.52 3.65 8.89
C LEU A 44 -2.19 3.24 7.57
N ASP A 45 -3.22 3.97 7.14
CA ASP A 45 -3.90 3.75 5.86
C ASP A 45 -2.95 3.97 4.66
N THR A 46 -2.08 4.99 4.77
CA THR A 46 -1.05 5.27 3.77
C THR A 46 -0.05 4.12 3.64
N ILE A 47 0.37 3.52 4.77
CA ILE A 47 1.25 2.34 4.76
C ILE A 47 0.56 1.19 4.03
N GLY A 48 -0.70 0.89 4.37
CA GLY A 48 -1.47 -0.19 3.74
C GLY A 48 -1.54 -0.03 2.21
N THR A 49 -1.92 1.15 1.74
CA THR A 49 -2.00 1.46 0.30
C THR A 49 -0.63 1.38 -0.38
N ASN A 50 0.44 1.82 0.26
CA ASN A 50 1.78 1.71 -0.30
C ASN A 50 2.27 0.26 -0.41
N VAL A 51 1.94 -0.61 0.54
CA VAL A 51 2.29 -2.04 0.47
C VAL A 51 1.62 -2.69 -0.75
N VAL A 52 0.36 -2.32 -1.04
CA VAL A 52 -0.33 -2.75 -2.27
C VAL A 52 0.42 -2.27 -3.52
N ALA A 53 0.81 -1.00 -3.55
CA ALA A 53 1.57 -0.42 -4.67
C ALA A 53 2.93 -1.12 -4.88
N ILE A 54 3.66 -1.38 -3.79
CA ILE A 54 4.95 -2.11 -3.83
C ILE A 54 4.74 -3.51 -4.39
N ALA A 55 3.73 -4.25 -3.93
CA ALA A 55 3.44 -5.60 -4.43
C ALA A 55 3.11 -5.58 -5.94
N ALA A 56 2.34 -4.59 -6.41
CA ALA A 56 2.02 -4.43 -7.82
C ALA A 56 3.26 -4.08 -8.67
N LEU A 57 4.09 -3.13 -8.23
CA LEU A 57 5.34 -2.77 -8.92
C LEU A 57 6.33 -3.93 -8.95
N PHE A 58 6.41 -4.70 -7.88
CA PHE A 58 7.25 -5.89 -7.79
C PHE A 58 6.76 -7.01 -8.73
N ALA A 59 5.46 -7.09 -8.97
CA ALA A 59 4.90 -8.00 -9.97
C ALA A 59 5.38 -7.66 -11.38
N ILE A 60 5.42 -6.37 -11.72
CA ILE A 60 5.93 -5.87 -13.00
C ILE A 60 7.42 -6.17 -13.12
N GLN A 61 8.20 -5.91 -12.06
CA GLN A 61 9.65 -6.14 -12.06
C GLN A 61 10.03 -7.62 -12.21
N THR A 62 9.31 -8.52 -11.55
CA THR A 62 9.62 -9.96 -11.55
C THR A 62 8.94 -10.73 -12.67
N GLY A 63 7.94 -10.13 -13.34
CA GLY A 63 7.10 -10.79 -14.33
C GLY A 63 6.24 -11.93 -13.76
N ARG A 64 6.14 -12.06 -12.43
CA ARG A 64 5.39 -13.14 -11.78
C ARG A 64 3.98 -12.67 -11.44
N GLY A 65 2.98 -13.24 -12.13
CA GLY A 65 1.56 -12.94 -11.91
C GLY A 65 1.07 -13.16 -10.48
N LEU A 66 1.75 -14.00 -9.68
CA LEU A 66 1.42 -14.23 -8.27
C LEU A 66 1.42 -12.93 -7.45
N PHE A 67 2.32 -12.00 -7.71
CA PHE A 67 2.37 -10.73 -6.98
C PHE A 67 1.20 -9.79 -7.34
N VAL A 68 0.63 -9.92 -8.55
CA VAL A 68 -0.61 -9.21 -8.92
C VAL A 68 -1.79 -9.75 -8.11
N THR A 69 -1.89 -11.07 -7.94
CA THR A 69 -2.92 -11.66 -7.10
C THR A 69 -2.78 -11.22 -5.64
N VAL A 70 -1.54 -11.20 -5.12
CA VAL A 70 -1.26 -10.73 -3.77
C VAL A 70 -1.64 -9.27 -3.60
N SER A 71 -1.28 -8.38 -4.54
CA SER A 71 -1.64 -6.96 -4.45
C SER A 71 -3.15 -6.75 -4.50
N LEU A 72 -3.88 -7.51 -5.31
CA LEU A 72 -5.34 -7.48 -5.36
C LEU A 72 -5.98 -7.90 -4.04
N VAL A 73 -5.52 -9.00 -3.44
CA VAL A 73 -6.02 -9.47 -2.14
C VAL A 73 -5.72 -8.45 -1.04
N LEU A 74 -4.51 -7.89 -1.01
CA LEU A 74 -4.14 -6.84 -0.06
C LEU A 74 -5.01 -5.59 -0.23
N ALA A 75 -5.33 -5.19 -1.46
CA ALA A 75 -6.20 -4.05 -1.73
C ALA A 75 -7.61 -4.27 -1.17
N ILE A 76 -8.18 -5.46 -1.37
CA ILE A 76 -9.52 -5.81 -0.86
C ILE A 76 -9.52 -5.82 0.67
N ILE A 77 -8.54 -6.48 1.30
CA ILE A 77 -8.44 -6.57 2.77
C ILE A 77 -8.25 -5.18 3.37
N GLY A 78 -7.37 -4.36 2.77
CA GLY A 78 -7.13 -2.99 3.22
C GLY A 78 -8.40 -2.14 3.18
N PHE A 79 -9.12 -2.17 2.06
CA PHE A 79 -10.38 -1.44 1.90
C PHE A 79 -11.46 -1.89 2.89
N ILE A 80 -11.63 -3.20 3.08
CA ILE A 80 -12.58 -3.76 4.06
C ILE A 80 -12.21 -3.31 5.49
N SER A 81 -10.93 -3.30 5.82
CA SER A 81 -10.44 -2.87 7.14
C SER A 81 -10.81 -1.40 7.41
N THR A 82 -10.63 -0.53 6.43
CA THR A 82 -10.98 0.90 6.55
C THR A 82 -12.49 1.09 6.74
N ILE A 83 -13.33 0.32 6.03
CA ILE A 83 -14.79 0.34 6.23
C ILE A 83 -15.16 -0.15 7.62
N ALA A 84 -14.57 -1.26 8.09
CA ALA A 84 -14.85 -1.82 9.40
C ALA A 84 -14.53 -0.82 10.52
N VAL A 85 -13.38 -0.13 10.42
CA VAL A 85 -13.00 0.93 11.36
C VAL A 85 -13.98 2.11 11.30
N ALA A 86 -14.35 2.56 10.11
CA ALA A 86 -15.31 3.67 9.95
C ALA A 86 -16.68 3.34 10.57
N ARG A 87 -17.16 2.10 10.36
CA ARG A 87 -18.41 1.62 10.93
C ARG A 87 -18.33 1.52 12.45
N PHE A 88 -17.26 0.93 12.99
CA PHE A 88 -17.02 0.85 14.43
C PHE A 88 -17.05 2.23 15.11
N VAL A 89 -16.40 3.24 14.50
CA VAL A 89 -16.38 4.60 15.03
C VAL A 89 -17.77 5.25 15.04
N ARG A 90 -18.66 4.90 14.09
CA ARG A 90 -20.02 5.46 14.04
C ARG A 90 -21.03 4.73 14.93
N GLU A 91 -21.00 3.40 14.93
CA GLU A 91 -22.05 2.55 15.51
C GLU A 91 -21.66 2.00 16.89
N GLY A 92 -20.36 1.97 17.23
CA GLY A 92 -19.86 1.39 18.49
C GLY A 92 -19.77 -0.15 18.49
N ASP A 93 -20.33 -0.80 17.47
CA ASP A 93 -20.24 -2.25 17.23
C ASP A 93 -20.01 -2.53 15.72
N ILE A 94 -19.44 -3.68 15.40
CA ILE A 94 -19.09 -4.11 14.04
C ILE A 94 -20.04 -5.19 13.53
N ILE A 95 -20.67 -5.96 14.43
CA ILE A 95 -21.52 -7.10 14.09
C ILE A 95 -22.84 -6.96 14.85
N GLU A 96 -23.95 -7.03 14.12
CA GLU A 96 -25.31 -7.13 14.68
C GLU A 96 -25.76 -8.60 14.64
#